data_AF-A0A9W8D5D0-F1
#
_entry.id   AF-A0A9W8D5D0-F1
#
_cell.length_a   1.000
_cell.length_b   1.000
_cell.length_c   1.000
_cell.angle_alpha   90.00
_cell.angle_beta   90.00
_cell.angle_gamma   90.00
#
_symmetry.space_group_name_H-M   'P 1'
#
loop_
_entity.id
_entity.type
_entity.pdbx_description
1 polymer ?
#
loop_
_entity_poly.entity_id
_entity_poly.type
_entity_poly.pdbx_seq_one_letter_code
_entity_poly.pdbx_strand_id
1 'polypeptide(L)'
;MSPANEESIHQKLEELITAVCRREQTYLVARYIFHGVQQKLGAKAAGIRRIDDELETYMLDNYKCPQLAINIQLLLSGLVVGGGNSAVDAAASIIQEEYAATGDVASLYNEYHGAVVSGKLAPPVNILRNGCVLHPIIEQVFGHLWDMTVQKLRPELANIYIWLIAYAALCSNEPIDEATKDTATRY
;
A
#
# COMPACT_ATOMS: atom_id res chain seq x y z
N MET A 1 27.71 -1.23 21.80
CA MET A 1 26.92 -0.16 21.14
C MET A 1 25.70 0.08 22.01
N SER A 2 25.53 1.29 22.57
CA SER A 2 24.30 1.63 23.28
C SER A 2 23.13 1.52 22.30
N PRO A 3 21.98 0.90 22.67
CA PRO A 3 20.79 1.02 21.86
C PRO A 3 20.51 2.52 21.68
N ALA A 4 20.29 2.94 20.44
CA ALA A 4 19.90 4.32 20.16
C ALA A 4 18.65 4.62 21.01
N ASN A 5 18.70 5.69 21.81
CA ASN A 5 17.62 6.05 22.72
C ASN A 5 16.36 6.33 21.88
N GLU A 6 15.28 5.58 22.08
CA GLU A 6 14.07 5.65 21.23
C GLU A 6 13.49 7.07 21.15
N GLU A 7 13.57 7.81 22.26
CA GLU A 7 13.17 9.21 22.34
C GLU A 7 13.97 10.12 21.40
N SER A 8 15.29 9.87 21.27
CA SER A 8 16.14 10.60 20.33
C SER A 8 15.84 10.23 18.87
N ILE A 9 15.38 9.01 18.59
CA ILE A 9 14.98 8.59 17.24
C ILE A 9 13.69 9.32 16.86
N HIS A 10 12.71 9.33 17.76
CA HIS A 10 11.42 9.98 17.53
C HIS A 10 11.58 11.48 17.25
N GLN A 11 12.35 12.20 18.06
CA GLN A 11 12.61 13.62 17.84
C GLN A 11 13.28 13.90 16.48
N LYS A 12 14.27 13.09 16.09
CA LYS A 12 14.92 13.23 14.78
C LYS A 12 14.00 12.91 13.61
N LEU A 13 13.04 12.02 13.82
CA LEU A 13 12.05 11.68 12.82
C LEU A 13 11.04 12.80 12.64
N GLU A 14 10.59 13.44 13.72
CA GLU A 14 9.75 14.65 13.64
C GLU A 14 10.45 15.79 12.90
N GLU A 15 11.75 16.01 13.16
CA GLU A 15 12.56 16.99 12.43
C GLU A 15 12.63 16.67 10.92
N LEU A 16 12.86 15.41 10.57
CA LEU A 16 12.90 14.94 9.19
C LEU A 16 11.54 15.14 8.51
N ILE A 17 10.47 14.71 9.15
CA ILE A 17 9.09 14.87 8.68
C ILE A 17 8.82 16.35 8.39
N THR A 18 9.13 17.24 9.34
CA THR A 18 8.91 18.69 9.18
C THR A 18 9.69 19.25 7.98
N ALA A 19 10.90 18.76 7.73
CA ALA A 19 11.72 19.21 6.60
C ALA A 19 11.20 18.67 5.25
N VAL A 20 10.83 17.39 5.20
CA VAL A 20 10.45 16.67 3.97
C VAL A 20 9.02 17.00 3.56
N CYS A 21 8.08 17.00 4.50
CA CYS A 21 6.66 17.14 4.25
C CYS A 21 6.23 18.60 4.05
N ARG A 22 7.14 19.60 4.14
CA ARG A 22 6.80 21.02 3.99
C ARG A 22 6.29 21.38 2.59
N ARG A 23 6.74 20.69 1.55
CA ARG A 23 6.34 20.89 0.16
C ARG A 23 6.22 19.55 -0.56
N GLU A 24 5.32 19.47 -1.53
CA GLU A 24 5.12 18.28 -2.34
C GLU A 24 6.41 17.85 -3.07
N GLN A 25 7.17 18.81 -3.57
CA GLN A 25 8.44 18.57 -4.27
C GLN A 25 9.50 17.95 -3.35
N THR A 26 9.61 18.42 -2.10
CA THR A 26 10.57 17.87 -1.14
C THR A 26 10.18 16.47 -0.71
N TYR A 27 8.87 16.22 -0.56
CA TYR A 27 8.34 14.88 -0.29
C TYR A 27 8.64 13.91 -1.44
N LEU A 28 8.35 14.29 -2.69
CA LEU A 28 8.67 13.48 -3.87
C LEU A 28 10.16 13.11 -3.95
N VAL A 29 11.05 14.10 -3.77
CA VAL A 29 12.50 13.87 -3.83
C VAL A 29 12.95 12.93 -2.71
N ALA A 30 12.45 13.12 -1.48
CA ALA A 30 12.78 12.24 -0.37
C ALA A 30 12.31 10.81 -0.61
N ARG A 31 11.06 10.62 -1.07
CA ARG A 31 10.49 9.31 -1.41
C ARG A 31 11.30 8.62 -2.52
N TYR A 32 11.70 9.35 -3.56
CA TYR A 32 12.57 8.81 -4.61
C TYR A 32 13.93 8.35 -4.06
N ILE A 33 14.55 9.14 -3.19
CA ILE A 33 15.82 8.77 -2.55
C ILE A 33 15.63 7.51 -1.70
N PHE A 34 14.63 7.48 -0.82
CA PHE A 34 14.37 6.31 0.04
C PHE A 34 14.10 5.06 -0.77
N HIS A 35 13.30 5.16 -1.83
CA HIS A 35 13.07 4.07 -2.76
C HIS A 35 14.38 3.54 -3.36
N GLY A 36 15.24 4.45 -3.85
CA GLY A 36 16.55 4.07 -4.39
C GLY A 36 17.48 3.42 -3.36
N VAL A 37 17.44 3.86 -2.09
CA VAL A 37 18.21 3.21 -1.01
C VAL A 37 17.63 1.85 -0.64
N GLN A 38 16.31 1.72 -0.58
CA GLN A 38 15.62 0.45 -0.30
C GLN A 38 15.94 -0.59 -1.38
N GLN A 39 15.93 -0.22 -2.66
CA GLN A 39 16.33 -1.10 -3.77
C GLN A 39 17.78 -1.59 -3.62
N LYS A 40 18.70 -0.73 -3.17
CA LYS A 40 20.12 -1.09 -2.98
C LYS A 40 20.36 -1.96 -1.75
N LEU A 41 19.64 -1.72 -0.66
CA LEU A 41 19.85 -2.41 0.63
C LEU A 41 19.01 -3.69 0.78
N GLY A 42 17.95 -3.86 -0.01
CA GLY A 42 17.06 -5.02 0.05
C GLY A 42 16.50 -5.24 1.45
N ALA A 43 16.64 -6.46 1.98
CA ALA A 43 16.18 -6.82 3.33
C ALA A 43 16.80 -5.98 4.47
N LYS A 44 18.00 -5.40 4.26
CA LYS A 44 18.66 -4.56 5.27
C LYS A 44 18.03 -3.17 5.38
N ALA A 45 17.08 -2.83 4.51
CA ALA A 45 16.41 -1.54 4.47
C ALA A 45 15.26 -1.39 5.50
N ALA A 46 15.07 -2.34 6.43
CA ALA A 46 13.93 -2.34 7.36
C ALA A 46 13.75 -1.01 8.11
N GLY A 47 14.84 -0.39 8.58
CA GLY A 47 14.79 0.92 9.23
C GLY A 47 14.36 2.06 8.29
N ILE A 48 14.78 2.01 7.02
CA ILE A 48 14.37 3.00 6.01
C ILE A 48 12.91 2.78 5.62
N ARG A 49 12.44 1.53 5.49
CA ARG A 49 11.01 1.23 5.25
C ARG A 49 10.14 1.82 6.35
N ARG A 50 10.53 1.66 7.61
CA ARG A 50 9.80 2.27 8.74
C ARG A 50 9.75 3.81 8.64
N ILE A 51 10.87 4.47 8.36
CA ILE A 51 10.90 5.94 8.19
C ILE A 51 9.99 6.36 7.03
N ASP A 52 10.00 5.59 5.95
CA ASP A 52 9.19 5.83 4.75
C ASP A 52 7.69 5.72 5.05
N ASP A 53 7.28 4.70 5.82
CA ASP A 53 5.90 4.48 6.27
C ASP A 53 5.43 5.60 7.22
N GLU A 54 6.29 6.06 8.14
CA GLU A 54 5.96 7.16 9.07
C GLU A 54 5.83 8.51 8.34
N LEU A 55 6.66 8.76 7.31
CA LEU A 55 6.52 9.94 6.44
C LEU A 55 5.22 9.92 5.63
N GLU A 56 4.86 8.75 5.09
CA GLU A 56 3.61 8.57 4.34
C GLU A 56 2.41 8.82 5.25
N THR A 57 2.40 8.22 6.45
CA THR A 57 1.36 8.43 7.47
C THR A 57 1.20 9.91 7.81
N TYR A 58 2.32 10.61 8.09
CA TYR A 58 2.26 12.04 8.39
C TYR A 58 1.70 12.87 7.24
N MET A 59 2.09 12.55 6.00
CA MET A 59 1.53 13.22 4.81
C MET A 59 0.03 12.99 4.70
N LEU A 60 -0.46 11.77 4.91
CA LEU A 60 -1.89 11.46 4.85
C LEU A 60 -2.69 12.22 5.93
N ASP A 61 -2.16 12.28 7.16
CA ASP A 61 -2.86 12.89 8.30
C ASP A 61 -2.86 14.42 8.27
N ASN A 62 -1.76 15.04 7.84
CA ASN A 62 -1.54 16.49 7.96
C ASN A 62 -1.69 17.24 6.64
N TYR A 63 -1.39 16.59 5.53
CA TYR A 63 -1.65 17.13 4.20
C TYR A 63 -2.92 16.47 3.68
N LYS A 64 -4.01 17.25 3.56
CA LYS A 64 -5.31 16.81 3.01
C LYS A 64 -5.27 16.45 1.51
N CYS A 65 -4.20 15.81 1.07
CA CYS A 65 -3.93 15.39 -0.30
C CYS A 65 -3.44 13.93 -0.32
N PRO A 66 -4.28 12.97 0.11
CA PRO A 66 -3.91 11.55 0.13
C PRO A 66 -3.53 11.02 -1.26
N GLN A 67 -4.13 11.59 -2.31
CA GLN A 67 -3.83 11.29 -3.71
C GLN A 67 -2.35 11.51 -4.05
N LEU A 68 -1.68 12.50 -3.47
CA LEU A 68 -0.27 12.77 -3.76
C LEU A 68 0.63 11.63 -3.28
N ALA A 69 0.41 11.14 -2.05
CA ALA A 69 1.22 10.08 -1.47
C ALA A 69 1.11 8.79 -2.31
N ILE A 70 -0.10 8.43 -2.71
CA ILE A 70 -0.35 7.27 -3.56
C ILE A 70 0.18 7.47 -4.98
N ASN A 71 -0.05 8.62 -5.61
CA ASN A 71 0.49 8.88 -6.96
C ASN A 71 2.01 8.76 -6.99
N ILE A 72 2.69 9.23 -5.94
CA ILE A 72 4.14 9.08 -5.79
C ILE A 72 4.51 7.60 -5.57
N GLN A 73 3.80 6.89 -4.69
CA GLN A 73 4.05 5.46 -4.44
C GLN A 73 3.88 4.61 -5.71
N LEU A 74 2.82 4.88 -6.48
CA LEU A 74 2.54 4.25 -7.77
C LEU A 74 3.63 4.57 -8.80
N LEU A 75 3.98 5.85 -8.93
CA LEU A 75 5.03 6.30 -9.84
C LEU A 75 6.36 5.62 -9.55
N LEU A 76 6.73 5.51 -8.26
CA LEU A 76 7.95 4.83 -7.83
C LEU A 76 7.90 3.32 -8.07
N SER A 77 6.71 2.74 -8.16
CA SER A 77 6.50 1.33 -8.51
C SER A 77 6.41 1.09 -10.02
N GLY A 78 6.64 2.12 -10.85
CA GLY A 78 6.56 2.04 -12.31
C GLY A 78 5.14 2.05 -12.88
N LEU A 79 4.14 2.43 -12.07
CA LEU A 79 2.73 2.49 -12.44
C LEU A 79 2.25 3.94 -12.49
N VAL A 80 1.33 4.24 -13.41
CA VAL A 80 0.80 5.60 -13.61
C VAL A 80 -0.72 5.53 -13.70
N VAL A 81 -1.41 6.41 -12.99
CA VAL A 81 -2.87 6.58 -13.07
C VAL A 81 -3.26 7.00 -14.49
N GLY A 82 -4.29 6.36 -15.06
CA GLY A 82 -4.69 6.53 -16.45
C GLY A 82 -3.74 5.86 -17.47
N GLY A 83 -2.75 5.11 -17.00
CA GLY A 83 -1.79 4.37 -17.83
C GLY A 83 -2.30 3.03 -18.37
N GLY A 84 -3.59 2.72 -18.20
CA GLY A 84 -4.22 1.48 -18.67
C GLY A 84 -4.13 0.29 -17.70
N ASN A 85 -3.72 0.52 -16.45
CA ASN A 85 -3.74 -0.50 -15.41
C ASN A 85 -4.99 -0.31 -14.52
N SER A 86 -5.93 -1.24 -14.60
CA SER A 86 -7.22 -1.09 -13.94
C SER A 86 -7.15 -1.14 -12.41
N ALA A 87 -6.12 -1.78 -11.83
CA ALA A 87 -5.91 -1.77 -10.38
C ALA A 87 -5.46 -0.38 -9.87
N VAL A 88 -4.69 0.34 -10.68
CA VAL A 88 -4.21 1.68 -10.35
C VAL A 88 -5.36 2.68 -10.38
N ASP A 89 -6.19 2.60 -11.43
CA ASP A 89 -7.35 3.47 -11.60
C ASP A 89 -8.40 3.19 -10.50
N ALA A 90 -8.63 1.92 -10.17
CA ALA A 90 -9.51 1.53 -9.08
C ALA A 90 -8.99 2.01 -7.71
N ALA A 91 -7.70 1.86 -7.43
CA ALA A 91 -7.12 2.36 -6.18
C ALA A 91 -7.27 3.89 -6.08
N ALA A 92 -6.97 4.61 -7.17
CA ALA A 92 -7.15 6.06 -7.23
C ALA A 92 -8.61 6.45 -6.96
N SER A 93 -9.57 5.78 -7.60
CA SER A 93 -11.02 5.99 -7.37
C SER A 93 -11.41 5.83 -5.90
N ILE A 94 -10.99 4.72 -5.26
CA ILE A 94 -11.28 4.46 -3.85
C ILE A 94 -10.75 5.55 -2.93
N ILE A 95 -9.55 6.06 -3.20
CA ILE A 95 -8.94 7.14 -2.42
C ILE A 95 -9.69 8.46 -2.61
N GLN A 96 -10.16 8.74 -3.82
CA GLN A 96 -10.90 9.96 -4.14
C GLN A 96 -12.29 9.98 -3.51
N GLU A 97 -12.97 8.84 -3.53
CA GLU A 97 -14.33 8.69 -3.00
C GLU A 97 -14.34 8.35 -1.50
N GLU A 98 -13.18 8.03 -0.91
CA GLU A 98 -13.04 7.48 0.45
C GLU A 98 -13.94 6.26 0.68
N TYR A 99 -14.26 5.53 -0.40
CA TYR A 99 -15.25 4.48 -0.42
C TYR A 99 -14.86 3.40 -1.43
N ALA A 100 -14.97 2.12 -1.02
CA ALA A 100 -14.69 0.99 -1.89
C ALA A 100 -15.92 0.63 -2.74
N ALA A 101 -16.08 1.30 -3.88
CA ALA A 101 -17.14 0.98 -4.82
C ALA A 101 -16.99 -0.44 -5.37
N THR A 102 -18.12 -1.12 -5.60
CA THR A 102 -18.11 -2.52 -6.06
C THR A 102 -17.36 -2.71 -7.38
N GLY A 103 -17.42 -1.73 -8.30
CA GLY A 103 -16.69 -1.77 -9.57
C GLY A 103 -15.17 -1.69 -9.39
N ASP A 104 -14.71 -0.86 -8.46
CA ASP A 104 -13.28 -0.71 -8.14
C ASP A 104 -12.74 -1.97 -7.47
N VAL A 105 -13.50 -2.53 -6.53
CA VAL A 105 -13.14 -3.78 -5.85
C VAL A 105 -13.09 -4.96 -6.82
N ALA A 106 -14.04 -5.04 -7.76
CA ALA A 106 -14.01 -6.05 -8.81
C ALA A 106 -12.80 -5.87 -9.75
N SER A 107 -12.44 -4.64 -10.09
CA SER A 107 -11.26 -4.33 -10.92
C SER A 107 -9.97 -4.74 -10.21
N LEU A 108 -9.81 -4.38 -8.93
CA LEU A 108 -8.70 -4.84 -8.10
C LEU A 108 -8.64 -6.36 -8.07
N TYR A 109 -9.74 -7.02 -7.76
CA TYR A 109 -9.79 -8.48 -7.71
C TYR A 109 -9.36 -9.12 -9.03
N ASN A 110 -9.89 -8.64 -10.16
CA ASN A 110 -9.57 -9.21 -11.46
C ASN A 110 -8.08 -9.07 -11.82
N GLU A 111 -7.44 -7.97 -11.47
CA GLU A 111 -6.00 -7.78 -11.71
C GLU A 111 -5.15 -8.69 -10.82
N TYR A 112 -5.41 -8.70 -9.51
CA TYR A 112 -4.62 -9.51 -8.56
C TYR A 112 -4.90 -11.01 -8.70
N HIS A 113 -6.16 -11.41 -8.66
CA HIS A 113 -6.55 -12.81 -8.82
C HIS A 113 -6.26 -13.32 -10.23
N GLY A 114 -6.51 -12.50 -11.26
CA GLY A 114 -6.20 -12.84 -12.64
C GLY A 114 -4.70 -13.05 -12.87
N ALA A 115 -3.84 -12.23 -12.25
CA ALA A 115 -2.40 -12.43 -12.27
C ALA A 115 -1.99 -13.76 -11.60
N VAL A 116 -2.56 -14.08 -10.43
CA VAL A 116 -2.32 -15.36 -9.73
C VAL A 116 -2.73 -16.55 -10.60
N VAL A 117 -3.93 -16.54 -11.16
CA VAL A 117 -4.46 -17.64 -11.98
C VAL A 117 -3.67 -17.80 -13.30
N SER A 118 -3.28 -16.69 -13.92
CA SER A 118 -2.60 -16.70 -15.22
C SER A 118 -1.08 -16.82 -15.12
N GLY A 119 -0.51 -16.84 -13.91
CA GLY A 119 0.94 -16.83 -13.68
C GLY A 119 1.62 -15.55 -14.19
N LYS A 120 0.91 -14.42 -14.25
CA LYS A 120 1.46 -13.12 -14.66
C LYS A 120 1.95 -12.34 -13.44
N LEU A 121 2.78 -11.32 -13.69
CA LEU A 121 3.19 -10.39 -12.64
C LEU A 121 1.98 -9.58 -12.17
N ALA A 122 1.63 -9.71 -10.90
CA ALA A 122 0.57 -8.93 -10.29
C ALA A 122 1.00 -7.46 -10.09
N PRO A 123 0.04 -6.52 -9.95
CA PRO A 123 0.36 -5.19 -9.48
C PRO A 123 1.07 -5.24 -8.10
N PRO A 124 1.87 -4.23 -7.74
CA PRO A 124 2.51 -4.17 -6.44
C PRO A 124 1.50 -4.21 -5.29
N VAL A 125 1.66 -5.16 -4.37
CA VAL A 125 0.79 -5.35 -3.18
C VAL A 125 0.73 -4.11 -2.29
N ASN A 126 1.70 -3.21 -2.41
CA ASN A 126 1.73 -1.94 -1.68
C ASN A 126 0.51 -1.05 -2.00
N ILE A 127 -0.08 -1.19 -3.19
CA ILE A 127 -1.32 -0.51 -3.56
C ILE A 127 -2.47 -0.98 -2.65
N LEU A 128 -2.62 -2.30 -2.47
CA LEU A 128 -3.64 -2.87 -1.58
C LEU A 128 -3.34 -2.63 -0.10
N ARG A 129 -2.07 -2.48 0.29
CA ARG A 129 -1.66 -2.20 1.68
C ARG A 129 -1.80 -0.74 2.07
N ASN A 130 -2.05 0.16 1.12
CA ASN A 130 -2.25 1.56 1.43
C ASN A 130 -3.48 1.71 2.33
N GLY A 131 -3.34 2.45 3.44
CA GLY A 131 -4.43 2.63 4.42
C GLY A 131 -5.70 3.23 3.80
N CYS A 132 -5.55 4.19 2.88
CA CYS A 132 -6.67 4.82 2.17
C CYS A 132 -7.35 3.91 1.15
N VAL A 133 -6.78 2.74 0.83
CA VAL A 133 -7.39 1.72 -0.05
C VAL A 133 -7.93 0.56 0.79
N LEU A 134 -7.10 0.01 1.67
CA LEU A 134 -7.44 -1.16 2.47
C LEU A 134 -8.55 -0.86 3.48
N HIS A 135 -8.52 0.31 4.11
CA HIS A 135 -9.49 0.65 5.15
C HIS A 135 -10.93 0.70 4.60
N PRO A 136 -11.22 1.42 3.49
CA PRO A 136 -12.56 1.35 2.87
C PRO A 136 -12.99 -0.08 2.50
N ILE A 137 -12.08 -0.93 2.03
CA ILE A 137 -12.38 -2.34 1.70
C ILE A 137 -12.74 -3.13 2.97
N ILE A 138 -12.02 -2.92 4.07
CA ILE A 138 -12.28 -3.54 5.38
C ILE A 138 -13.64 -3.07 5.92
N GLU A 139 -13.94 -1.77 5.82
CA GLU A 139 -15.20 -1.20 6.28
C GLU A 139 -16.41 -1.78 5.52
N GLN A 140 -16.26 -2.11 4.23
CA GLN A 140 -17.35 -2.79 3.50
C GLN A 140 -17.69 -4.16 4.10
N VAL A 141 -16.70 -4.90 4.60
CA VAL A 141 -16.92 -6.25 5.16
C VAL A 141 -17.31 -6.19 6.64
N PHE A 142 -16.59 -5.39 7.41
CA PHE A 142 -16.61 -5.39 8.87
C PHE A 142 -17.21 -4.10 9.46
N GLY A 143 -17.55 -3.10 8.64
CA GLY A 143 -18.06 -1.80 9.10
C GLY A 143 -19.30 -1.91 9.97
N HIS A 144 -20.15 -2.89 9.70
CA HIS A 144 -21.33 -3.20 10.53
C HIS A 144 -21.00 -3.54 12.00
N LEU A 145 -19.76 -3.90 12.32
CA LEU A 145 -19.30 -4.14 13.69
C LEU A 145 -19.08 -2.84 14.48
N TRP A 146 -18.88 -1.71 13.79
CA TRP A 146 -18.53 -0.42 14.38
C TRP A 146 -19.58 0.65 14.10
N ASP A 147 -20.26 0.56 12.96
CA ASP A 147 -21.32 1.47 12.54
C ASP A 147 -22.44 0.70 11.80
N MET A 148 -23.62 0.69 12.42
CA MET A 148 -24.82 0.04 11.90
C MET A 148 -25.40 0.73 10.64
N THR A 149 -24.91 1.93 10.30
CA THR A 149 -25.34 2.69 9.12
C THR A 149 -24.57 2.34 7.85
N VAL A 150 -23.43 1.64 7.98
CA VAL A 150 -22.65 1.14 6.84
C VAL A 150 -23.48 0.12 6.09
N GLN A 151 -23.64 0.33 4.77
CA GLN A 151 -24.47 -0.51 3.92
C GLN A 151 -24.05 -1.98 4.04
N LYS A 152 -25.03 -2.87 4.23
CA LYS A 152 -24.76 -4.31 4.25
C LYS A 152 -24.21 -4.74 2.89
N LEU A 153 -22.98 -5.23 2.91
CA LEU A 153 -22.34 -5.88 1.78
C LEU A 153 -23.26 -6.96 1.19
N ARG A 154 -23.31 -7.04 -0.14
CA ARG A 154 -23.98 -8.15 -0.81
C ARG A 154 -23.22 -9.44 -0.49
N PRO A 155 -23.87 -10.50 0.04
CA PRO A 155 -23.19 -11.73 0.44
C PRO A 155 -22.35 -12.36 -0.67
N GLU A 156 -22.80 -12.23 -1.91
CA GLU A 156 -22.14 -12.74 -3.11
C GLU A 156 -20.75 -12.12 -3.35
N LEU A 157 -20.56 -10.87 -2.90
CA LEU A 157 -19.30 -10.15 -3.06
C LEU A 157 -18.36 -10.34 -1.87
N ALA A 158 -18.85 -10.83 -0.73
CA ALA A 158 -18.04 -10.98 0.48
C ALA A 158 -16.72 -11.74 0.26
N ASN A 159 -16.77 -12.81 -0.55
CA ASN A 159 -15.59 -13.60 -0.88
C ASN A 159 -14.52 -12.79 -1.62
N ILE A 160 -14.91 -11.86 -2.50
CA ILE A 160 -13.99 -11.00 -3.25
C ILE A 160 -13.25 -10.05 -2.30
N TYR A 161 -13.99 -9.39 -1.41
CA TYR A 161 -13.40 -8.45 -0.44
C TYR A 161 -12.47 -9.17 0.53
N ILE A 162 -12.93 -10.30 1.10
CA ILE A 162 -12.12 -11.12 2.02
C ILE A 162 -10.85 -11.60 1.31
N TRP A 163 -10.95 -12.01 0.04
CA TRP A 163 -9.78 -12.43 -0.74
C TRP A 163 -8.77 -11.30 -0.89
N LEU A 164 -9.20 -10.09 -1.24
CA LEU A 164 -8.30 -8.93 -1.37
C LEU A 164 -7.63 -8.57 -0.05
N ILE A 165 -8.38 -8.61 1.06
CA ILE A 165 -7.82 -8.38 2.41
C ILE A 165 -6.76 -9.45 2.73
N ALA A 166 -7.06 -10.72 2.46
CA ALA A 166 -6.12 -11.82 2.68
C ALA A 166 -4.87 -11.70 1.80
N TYR A 167 -5.04 -11.33 0.52
CA TYR A 167 -3.94 -11.12 -0.41
C TYR A 167 -3.02 -9.99 0.07
N ALA A 168 -3.60 -8.85 0.48
CA ALA A 168 -2.85 -7.72 1.02
C ALA A 168 -2.04 -8.11 2.28
N ALA A 169 -2.61 -8.95 3.14
CA ALA A 169 -1.95 -9.40 4.37
C ALA A 169 -0.82 -10.42 4.11
N LEU A 170 -1.05 -11.39 3.22
CA LEU A 170 -0.20 -12.59 3.10
C LEU A 170 0.85 -12.50 1.99
N CYS A 171 0.62 -11.73 0.93
CA CYS A 171 1.52 -11.69 -0.23
C CYS A 171 2.60 -10.62 -0.09
N SER A 172 3.80 -10.89 -0.60
CA SER A 172 4.92 -9.95 -0.61
C SER A 172 5.26 -9.51 -2.03
N ASN A 173 5.74 -8.27 -2.19
CA ASN A 173 6.25 -7.71 -3.45
C ASN A 173 7.58 -8.33 -3.91
N GLU A 174 8.12 -9.28 -3.16
CA GLU A 174 9.38 -9.90 -3.52
C GLU A 174 9.14 -10.83 -4.71
N PRO A 175 9.86 -10.64 -5.84
CA PRO A 175 9.89 -11.67 -6.85
C PRO A 175 10.34 -12.95 -6.15
N ILE A 176 9.61 -14.05 -6.36
CA ILE A 176 10.04 -15.36 -5.88
C ILE A 176 11.42 -15.59 -6.49
N ASP A 177 12.47 -15.41 -5.69
CA ASP A 177 13.81 -15.79 -6.07
C ASP A 177 13.72 -17.27 -6.46
N GLU A 178 14.15 -17.62 -7.67
CA GLU A 178 14.11 -19.02 -8.13
C GLU A 178 14.92 -19.96 -7.22
N ALA A 179 15.72 -19.41 -6.30
CA ALA A 179 16.40 -20.11 -5.23
C ALA A 179 15.48 -20.66 -4.12
N THR A 180 14.23 -20.22 -3.98
CA THR A 180 13.29 -20.75 -2.96
C THR A 180 12.37 -21.86 -3.47
N LYS A 181 12.38 -22.17 -4.78
CA LYS A 181 11.58 -23.29 -5.34
C LYS A 181 11.93 -24.66 -4.76
N ASP A 182 13.12 -24.85 -4.19
CA ASP A 182 13.55 -26.14 -3.62
C ASP A 182 13.01 -26.44 -2.22
N THR A 183 12.32 -25.49 -1.56
CA THR A 183 11.77 -25.74 -0.21
C THR A 183 10.25 -25.89 -0.16
N ALA A 184 9.53 -25.66 -1.26
CA ALA A 184 8.07 -25.72 -1.30
C ALA A 184 7.48 -27.08 -1.77
N THR A 185 8.29 -28.14 -1.84
CA THR A 185 7.83 -29.52 -2.19
C THR A 185 7.87 -30.49 -1.00
N ARG A 186 7.80 -29.98 0.23
CA ARG A 186 7.56 -30.78 1.43
C ARG A 186 6.68 -29.99 2.38
N TYR A 187 5.37 -30.12 2.24
CA TYR A 187 4.41 -30.57 3.26
C TYR A 187 3.02 -30.65 2.62
#